data_AF-A0A2G9SGU0-F1
#
_entry.id   AF-A0A2G9SGU0-F1
#
_cell.length_a   1.000
_cell.length_b   1.000
_cell.length_c   1.000
_cell.angle_alpha   90.00
_cell.angle_beta   90.00
_cell.angle_gamma   90.00
#
_symmetry.space_group_name_H-M   'P 1'
#
loop_
_entity.id
_entity.type
_entity.pdbx_description
1 polymer ?
#
loop_
_entity_poly.entity_id
_entity_poly.type
_entity_poly.pdbx_seq_one_letter_code
_entity_poly.pdbx_strand_id
1 'polypeptide(L)'
;MEFEMDELNQHECMTTMSGLIKHMQRNEITPKVEEGVTPQDLPPWMKFLHTKLGNPSTQLNIRLFIAKLIVNSEEVFRPYAKFWIGPILQLVVSGNNGGTGIHYMVVETVVTLLSWSSIATPTELAKDEILANRLLEFLMTHAFHEKKAVFRHNLEIIKTVLECWKDCLSIPYKVIYHGFSGTDPDKKDNSVGIQLLGLAVANNFPPFDPKCGINSDRSIPDSETSTTMAAMPSPSAALSTN
;
A
#
# COMPACT_ATOMS: atom_id res chain seq x y z
N MET A 1 -12.94 21.50 15.08
CA MET A 1 -12.24 20.53 14.22
C MET A 1 -12.80 19.19 14.63
N GLU A 2 -13.37 18.45 13.70
CA GLU A 2 -13.95 17.14 13.98
C GLU A 2 -12.97 16.11 13.45
N PHE A 3 -12.38 15.34 14.36
CA PHE A 3 -11.51 14.23 14.02
C PHE A 3 -12.33 12.95 13.97
N GLU A 4 -11.89 11.99 13.16
CA GLU A 4 -12.38 10.63 13.30
C GLU A 4 -12.04 10.11 14.71
N MET A 5 -13.02 9.51 15.39
CA MET A 5 -12.87 9.07 16.77
C MET A 5 -12.08 7.77 16.83
N ASP A 6 -10.75 7.87 16.81
CA ASP A 6 -9.83 6.77 17.09
C ASP A 6 -9.00 7.01 18.36
N GLU A 7 -8.34 5.96 18.86
CA GLU A 7 -7.57 5.98 20.11
C GLU A 7 -6.49 7.06 20.14
N LEU A 8 -5.84 7.33 18.99
CA LEU A 8 -4.80 8.36 18.89
C LEU A 8 -5.40 9.76 18.88
N ASN A 9 -6.56 9.94 18.24
CA ASN A 9 -7.29 11.21 18.22
C ASN A 9 -7.95 11.56 19.56
N GLN A 10 -8.27 10.56 20.37
CA GLN A 10 -8.78 10.75 21.73
C GLN A 10 -7.70 11.14 22.74
N HIS A 11 -6.41 11.06 22.37
CA HIS A 11 -5.33 11.52 23.22
C HIS A 11 -5.50 13.01 23.55
N GLU A 12 -5.40 13.36 24.84
CA GLU A 12 -5.76 14.69 25.37
C GLU A 12 -5.08 15.87 24.65
N CYS A 13 -3.88 15.65 24.12
CA CYS A 13 -3.12 16.69 23.44
C CYS A 13 -3.32 16.75 21.91
N MET A 14 -3.97 15.77 21.26
CA MET A 14 -4.06 15.73 19.79
C MET A 14 -4.74 16.97 19.22
N THR A 15 -5.86 17.38 19.82
CA THR A 15 -6.62 18.58 19.42
C THR A 15 -5.79 19.85 19.59
N THR A 16 -5.12 19.99 20.73
CA THR A 16 -4.29 21.16 21.03
C THR A 16 -3.09 21.23 20.09
N MET A 17 -2.40 20.12 19.83
CA MET A 17 -1.25 20.04 18.94
C MET A 17 -1.63 20.35 17.48
N SER A 18 -2.74 19.79 16.99
CA SER A 18 -3.24 20.09 15.64
C SER A 18 -3.68 21.55 15.52
N GLY A 19 -4.31 22.09 16.56
CA GLY A 19 -4.65 23.52 16.66
C GLY A 19 -3.42 24.42 16.59
N LEU A 20 -2.37 24.07 17.33
CA LEU A 20 -1.09 24.79 17.31
C LEU A 20 -0.46 24.78 15.91
N ILE A 21 -0.37 23.62 15.25
CA ILE A 21 0.21 23.50 13.90
C ILE A 21 -0.55 24.38 12.90
N LYS A 22 -1.89 24.33 12.90
CA LYS A 22 -2.69 25.17 12.00
C LYS A 22 -2.58 26.66 12.34
N HIS A 23 -2.45 26.99 13.62
CA HIS A 23 -2.19 28.37 14.04
C HIS A 23 -0.82 28.86 13.53
N MET A 24 0.22 28.03 13.62
CA MET A 24 1.56 28.37 13.10
C MET A 24 1.57 28.57 11.59
N GLN A 25 0.78 27.80 10.84
CA GLN A 25 0.63 27.98 9.39
C GLN A 25 -0.11 29.29 9.07
N ARG A 26 -1.25 29.55 9.72
CA ARG A 26 -2.09 30.74 9.46
C ARG A 26 -1.41 32.06 9.81
N ASN A 27 -0.53 32.05 10.81
CA ASN A 27 0.18 33.24 11.28
C ASN A 27 1.61 33.32 10.72
N GLU A 28 1.93 32.54 9.68
CA GLU A 28 3.21 32.63 8.95
C GLU A 28 4.44 32.37 9.82
N ILE A 29 4.27 31.65 10.94
CA ILE A 29 5.37 31.15 11.78
C ILE A 29 6.11 30.03 11.03
N THR A 30 5.36 29.21 10.29
CA THR A 30 5.95 28.24 9.37
C THR A 30 6.26 28.94 8.05
N PRO A 31 7.51 28.84 7.54
CA PRO A 31 7.89 29.43 6.25
C PRO A 31 6.93 29.04 5.14
N LYS A 32 6.48 30.03 4.35
CA LYS A 32 5.70 29.77 3.15
C LYS A 32 6.62 29.14 2.09
N VAL A 33 6.17 28.04 1.54
CA VAL A 33 6.80 27.38 0.40
C VAL A 33 5.97 27.78 -0.81
N GLU A 34 6.61 28.42 -1.80
CA GLU A 34 5.95 28.79 -3.04
C GLU A 34 5.51 27.55 -3.82
N GLU A 35 4.40 27.66 -4.55
CA GLU A 35 3.86 26.55 -5.32
C GLU A 35 4.86 26.13 -6.42
N GLY A 36 5.15 24.84 -6.51
CA GLY A 36 6.15 24.29 -7.44
C GLY A 36 7.60 24.44 -6.98
N VAL A 37 7.88 25.09 -5.85
CA VAL A 37 9.23 25.17 -5.27
C VAL A 37 9.43 24.08 -4.24
N THR A 38 10.43 23.23 -4.45
CA THR A 38 10.79 22.20 -3.47
C THR A 38 11.64 22.80 -2.34
N PRO A 39 11.20 22.76 -1.07
CA PRO A 39 11.95 23.35 0.04
C PRO A 39 13.28 22.63 0.25
N GLN A 40 14.36 23.35 0.54
CA GLN A 40 15.69 22.75 0.76
C GLN A 40 15.84 22.14 2.15
N ASP A 41 15.10 22.66 3.14
CA ASP A 41 15.19 22.25 4.54
C ASP A 41 13.81 22.23 5.21
N LEU A 42 13.72 21.48 6.32
CA LEU A 42 12.59 21.53 7.23
C LEU A 42 12.72 22.71 8.22
N PRO A 43 11.62 23.41 8.53
CA PRO A 43 11.59 24.35 9.65
C PRO A 43 12.04 23.66 10.96
N PRO A 44 12.68 24.38 11.90
CA PRO A 44 13.26 23.77 13.10
C PRO A 44 12.28 22.88 13.90
N TRP A 45 11.02 23.30 14.01
CA TRP A 45 9.99 22.54 14.73
C TRP A 45 9.62 21.23 14.01
N MET A 46 9.53 21.24 12.67
CA MET A 46 9.29 20.05 11.87
C MET A 46 10.49 19.10 11.93
N LYS A 47 11.72 19.62 11.92
CA LYS A 47 12.95 18.82 12.03
C LYS A 47 12.99 18.00 13.31
N PHE A 48 12.46 18.52 14.42
CA PHE A 48 12.33 17.77 15.66
C PHE A 48 11.39 16.57 15.52
N LEU A 49 10.18 16.79 14.97
CA LEU A 49 9.20 15.74 14.72
C LEU A 49 9.72 14.68 13.76
N HIS A 50 10.34 15.12 12.66
CA HIS A 50 10.98 14.26 11.66
C HIS A 50 12.05 13.36 12.30
N THR A 51 12.93 13.95 13.12
CA THR A 51 13.99 13.20 13.83
C THR A 51 13.39 12.14 14.76
N LYS A 52 12.29 12.43 15.46
CA LYS A 52 11.64 11.46 16.34
C LYS A 52 10.94 10.35 15.57
N LEU A 53 10.24 10.69 14.49
CA LEU A 53 9.52 9.73 13.65
C LEU A 53 10.49 8.76 12.93
N GLY A 54 11.57 9.29 12.35
CA GLY A 54 12.55 8.53 11.57
C GLY A 54 13.60 7.78 12.41
N ASN A 55 13.56 7.88 13.74
CA ASN A 55 14.46 7.13 14.62
C ASN A 55 13.76 5.84 15.12
N PRO A 56 14.20 4.64 14.70
CA PRO A 56 13.61 3.38 15.15
C PRO A 56 13.72 3.13 16.65
N SER A 57 14.66 3.79 17.34
CA SER A 57 14.80 3.71 18.80
C SER A 57 13.79 4.58 19.55
N THR A 58 13.08 5.50 18.87
CA THR A 58 11.93 6.19 19.47
C THR A 58 10.81 5.19 19.71
N GLN A 59 10.18 5.26 20.88
CA GLN A 59 9.06 4.38 21.22
C GLN A 59 7.93 4.46 20.19
N LEU A 60 7.33 3.31 19.87
CA LEU A 60 6.35 3.18 18.79
C LEU A 60 5.15 4.12 18.96
N ASN A 61 4.59 4.24 20.17
CA ASN A 61 3.49 5.13 20.48
C ASN A 61 3.78 6.60 20.13
N ILE A 62 5.01 7.08 20.37
CA ILE A 62 5.43 8.43 19.99
C ILE A 62 5.47 8.56 18.46
N ARG A 63 6.01 7.56 17.76
CA ARG A 63 6.08 7.56 16.29
C ARG A 63 4.69 7.52 15.66
N LEU A 64 3.79 6.70 16.20
CA LEU A 64 2.38 6.62 15.78
C LEU A 64 1.64 7.94 16.03
N PHE A 65 1.85 8.56 17.19
CA PHE A 65 1.26 9.86 17.49
C PHE A 65 1.71 10.94 16.50
N ILE A 66 3.02 11.00 16.19
CA ILE A 66 3.54 11.95 15.19
C ILE A 66 2.96 11.66 13.80
N ALA A 67 2.90 10.39 13.38
CA ALA A 67 2.32 10.03 12.09
C ALA A 67 0.84 10.44 12.02
N LYS A 68 0.06 10.21 13.08
CA LYS A 68 -1.35 10.62 13.14
C LYS A 68 -1.51 12.14 13.13
N LEU A 69 -0.63 12.87 13.81
CA LEU A 69 -0.59 14.33 13.77
C LEU A 69 -0.34 14.85 12.35
N ILE A 70 0.51 14.17 11.57
CA ILE A 70 0.76 14.48 10.16
C ILE A 70 -0.48 14.22 9.33
N VAL A 71 -1.11 13.04 9.45
CA VAL A 71 -2.37 12.69 8.76
C VAL A 71 -3.45 13.76 9.03
N ASN A 72 -3.63 14.16 10.28
CA ASN A 72 -4.64 15.14 10.70
C ASN A 72 -4.38 16.58 10.21
N SER A 73 -3.15 16.88 9.83
CA SER A 73 -2.71 18.22 9.41
C SER A 73 -1.93 18.16 8.10
N GLU A 74 -2.33 17.25 7.20
CA GLU A 74 -1.65 16.92 5.95
C GLU A 74 -1.25 18.17 5.16
N GLU A 75 -2.17 19.13 5.01
CA GLU A 75 -1.97 20.37 4.26
C GLU A 75 -0.75 21.19 4.72
N VAL A 76 -0.38 21.10 6.00
CA VAL A 76 0.76 21.82 6.58
C VAL A 76 2.08 21.12 6.24
N PHE A 77 2.05 19.78 6.14
CA PHE A 77 3.22 18.95 5.87
C PHE A 77 3.44 18.71 4.37
N ARG A 78 2.38 18.80 3.56
CA ARG A 78 2.36 18.58 2.10
C ARG A 78 3.48 19.31 1.35
N PRO A 79 3.79 20.60 1.60
CA PRO A 79 4.88 21.28 0.89
C PRO A 79 6.27 20.68 1.16
N TYR A 80 6.40 19.93 2.25
CA TYR A 80 7.64 19.30 2.70
C TYR A 80 7.65 17.78 2.47
N ALA A 81 6.74 17.25 1.63
CA ALA A 81 6.49 15.82 1.46
C ALA A 81 7.76 14.98 1.23
N LYS A 82 8.73 15.47 0.44
CA LYS A 82 9.99 14.75 0.16
C LYS A 82 10.77 14.35 1.42
N PHE A 83 10.64 15.08 2.52
CA PHE A 83 11.31 14.75 3.78
C PHE A 83 10.52 13.73 4.60
N TRP A 84 9.20 13.67 4.44
CA TRP A 84 8.30 12.87 5.27
C TRP A 84 8.04 11.47 4.72
N ILE A 85 8.17 11.26 3.41
CA ILE A 85 7.94 9.96 2.77
C ILE A 85 8.76 8.85 3.44
N GLY A 86 10.08 9.01 3.51
CA GLY A 86 10.98 8.00 4.09
C GLY A 86 10.64 7.60 5.54
N PRO A 87 10.59 8.54 6.50
CA PRO A 87 10.23 8.24 7.89
C PRO A 87 8.86 7.59 8.07
N ILE A 88 7.87 8.00 7.27
CA ILE A 88 6.52 7.44 7.33
C ILE A 88 6.52 6.02 6.75
N LEU A 89 7.12 5.79 5.59
CA LEU A 89 7.27 4.45 5.02
C LEU A 89 7.97 3.51 6.00
N GLN A 90 9.05 3.98 6.65
CA GLN A 90 9.78 3.21 7.65
C GLN A 90 8.91 2.80 8.84
N LEU A 91 7.99 3.66 9.29
CA LEU A 91 7.03 3.31 10.34
C LEU A 91 6.04 2.24 9.87
N VAL A 92 5.49 2.38 8.66
CA VAL A 92 4.50 1.43 8.15
C VAL A 92 5.09 0.04 7.97
N VAL A 93 6.33 -0.06 7.47
CA VAL A 93 6.97 -1.35 7.14
C VAL A 93 7.83 -1.94 8.28
N SER A 94 7.84 -1.36 9.49
CA SER A 94 8.73 -1.82 10.58
C SER A 94 8.34 -3.15 11.24
N GLY A 95 7.34 -3.86 10.74
CA GLY A 95 6.83 -5.13 11.28
C GLY A 95 6.03 -4.98 12.59
N ASN A 96 6.42 -4.03 13.45
CA ASN A 96 5.64 -3.56 14.59
C ASN A 96 5.20 -2.11 14.33
N ASN A 97 4.01 -1.94 13.78
CA ASN A 97 3.45 -0.65 13.33
C ASN A 97 2.12 -0.31 14.04
N GLY A 98 1.85 -0.95 15.19
CA GLY A 98 0.68 -0.65 16.02
C GLY A 98 -0.53 -1.54 15.78
N GLY A 99 -0.43 -2.53 14.88
CA GLY A 99 -1.50 -3.50 14.64
C GLY A 99 -1.06 -4.67 13.77
N THR A 100 -2.05 -5.41 13.27
CA THR A 100 -1.83 -6.57 12.37
C THR A 100 -2.40 -6.27 10.99
N GLY A 101 -1.63 -6.56 9.95
CA GLY A 101 -2.05 -6.39 8.56
C GLY A 101 -2.40 -4.95 8.20
N ILE A 102 -3.33 -4.77 7.26
CA ILE A 102 -3.76 -3.46 6.76
C ILE A 102 -4.84 -2.89 7.69
N HIS A 103 -4.42 -2.37 8.85
CA HIS A 103 -5.30 -1.69 9.79
C HIS A 103 -5.48 -0.21 9.45
N TYR A 104 -6.45 0.46 10.09
CA TYR A 104 -6.85 1.84 9.76
C TYR A 104 -5.66 2.82 9.68
N MET A 105 -4.74 2.77 10.66
CA MET A 105 -3.58 3.66 10.68
C MET A 105 -2.65 3.45 9.47
N VAL A 106 -2.50 2.22 8.98
CA VAL A 106 -1.77 1.94 7.73
C VAL A 106 -2.51 2.58 6.56
N VAL A 107 -3.82 2.39 6.46
CA VAL A 107 -4.64 2.95 5.39
C VAL A 107 -4.51 4.47 5.34
N GLU A 108 -4.76 5.16 6.45
CA GLU A 108 -4.68 6.63 6.51
C GLU A 108 -3.29 7.15 6.14
N THR A 109 -2.25 6.47 6.63
CA THR A 109 -0.87 6.84 6.36
C THR A 109 -0.51 6.65 4.88
N VAL A 110 -0.90 5.52 4.28
CA VAL A 110 -0.65 5.24 2.86
C VAL A 110 -1.47 6.19 1.98
N VAL A 111 -2.73 6.46 2.31
CA VAL A 111 -3.56 7.45 1.60
C VAL A 111 -2.91 8.84 1.66
N THR A 112 -2.40 9.24 2.82
CA THR A 112 -1.67 10.51 2.98
C THR A 112 -0.44 10.55 2.07
N LEU A 113 0.39 9.50 2.06
CA LEU A 113 1.55 9.40 1.17
C LEU A 113 1.16 9.47 -0.31
N LEU A 114 0.10 8.76 -0.72
CA LEU A 114 -0.36 8.74 -2.10
C LEU A 114 -0.89 10.10 -2.54
N SER A 115 -1.53 10.86 -1.64
CA SER A 115 -1.98 12.24 -1.92
C SER A 115 -0.84 13.21 -2.24
N TRP A 116 0.40 12.87 -1.86
CA TRP A 116 1.61 13.64 -2.14
C TRP A 116 2.31 13.28 -3.45
N SER A 117 1.84 12.25 -4.18
CA SER A 117 2.55 11.71 -5.34
C SER A 117 2.76 12.71 -6.48
N SER A 118 1.95 13.79 -6.54
CA SER A 118 2.14 14.87 -7.51
C SER A 118 3.25 15.86 -7.13
N ILE A 119 3.76 15.80 -5.89
CA ILE A 119 4.74 16.73 -5.32
C ILE A 119 6.06 16.00 -5.01
N ALA A 120 5.98 14.80 -4.45
CA ALA A 120 7.13 13.99 -4.11
C ALA A 120 6.81 12.50 -4.22
N THR A 121 7.78 11.74 -4.69
CA THR A 121 7.73 10.28 -4.84
C THR A 121 8.95 9.66 -4.15
N PRO A 122 8.89 8.37 -3.78
CA PRO A 122 10.01 7.70 -3.12
C PRO A 122 11.22 7.41 -4.04
N THR A 123 11.26 7.97 -5.25
CA THR A 123 12.30 7.77 -6.29
C THR A 123 13.58 8.57 -6.05
N GLU A 124 13.55 9.62 -5.21
CA GLU A 124 14.72 10.49 -5.04
C GLU A 124 15.86 9.84 -4.25
N LEU A 125 15.54 8.93 -3.32
CA LEU A 125 16.50 8.30 -2.42
C LEU A 125 16.37 6.78 -2.51
N ALA A 126 17.47 6.08 -2.82
CA ALA A 126 17.49 4.61 -2.91
C ALA A 126 16.94 3.90 -1.65
N LYS A 127 17.14 4.49 -0.46
CA LYS A 127 16.58 3.95 0.78
C LYS A 127 15.05 3.98 0.78
N ASP A 128 14.44 5.02 0.21
CA ASP A 128 13.00 5.22 0.19
C ASP A 128 12.35 4.34 -0.88
N GLU A 129 13.03 4.10 -2.01
CA GLU A 129 12.63 3.10 -3.01
C GLU A 129 12.57 1.69 -2.38
N ILE A 130 13.57 1.30 -1.59
CA ILE A 130 13.56 0.03 -0.86
C ILE A 130 12.35 -0.05 0.08
N LEU A 131 12.04 1.03 0.80
CA LEU A 131 10.89 1.07 1.70
C LEU A 131 9.56 1.03 0.94
N ALA A 132 9.46 1.66 -0.23
CA ALA A 132 8.28 1.61 -1.10
C ALA A 132 8.03 0.19 -1.62
N ASN A 133 9.08 -0.53 -2.03
CA ASN A 133 8.98 -1.93 -2.43
C ASN A 133 8.54 -2.83 -1.27
N ARG A 134 9.07 -2.60 -0.06
CA ARG A 134 8.63 -3.31 1.15
C ARG A 134 7.16 -3.00 1.50
N LEU A 135 6.71 -1.77 1.26
CA LEU A 135 5.31 -1.41 1.45
C LEU A 135 4.43 -2.19 0.46
N LEU A 136 4.78 -2.23 -0.82
CA LEU A 136 4.03 -2.99 -1.82
C LEU A 136 3.94 -4.47 -1.43
N GLU A 137 5.06 -5.09 -1.05
CA GLU A 137 5.10 -6.47 -0.57
C GLU A 137 4.22 -6.68 0.66
N PHE A 138 4.30 -5.78 1.64
CA PHE A 138 3.46 -5.82 2.84
C PHE A 138 1.96 -5.74 2.50
N LEU A 139 1.55 -4.79 1.65
CA LEU A 139 0.15 -4.61 1.26
C LEU A 139 -0.36 -5.84 0.48
N MET A 140 0.41 -6.35 -0.47
CA MET A 140 0.03 -7.54 -1.25
C MET A 140 -0.08 -8.79 -0.38
N THR A 141 0.83 -8.95 0.58
CA THR A 141 0.81 -10.08 1.53
C THR A 141 -0.43 -10.07 2.42
N HIS A 142 -0.89 -8.87 2.82
CA HIS A 142 -2.03 -8.70 3.72
C HIS A 142 -3.30 -8.23 3.00
N ALA A 143 -3.37 -8.40 1.67
CA ALA A 143 -4.49 -7.89 0.88
C ALA A 143 -5.81 -8.57 1.24
N PHE A 144 -5.79 -9.89 1.48
CA PHE A 144 -6.99 -10.68 1.74
C PHE A 144 -7.71 -10.27 3.02
N HIS A 145 -9.03 -10.23 2.95
CA HIS A 145 -9.89 -10.07 4.11
C HIS A 145 -11.24 -10.77 3.85
N GLU A 146 -11.80 -11.45 4.86
CA GLU A 146 -13.05 -12.22 4.71
C GLU A 146 -14.24 -11.34 4.25
N LYS A 147 -14.33 -10.12 4.80
CA LYS A 147 -15.27 -9.10 4.33
C LYS A 147 -14.85 -8.60 2.94
N LYS A 148 -15.63 -8.96 1.92
CA LYS A 148 -15.41 -8.55 0.51
C LYS A 148 -15.23 -7.05 0.30
N ALA A 149 -15.93 -6.21 1.07
CA ALA A 149 -15.78 -4.76 0.96
C ALA A 149 -14.38 -4.27 1.37
N VAL A 150 -13.82 -4.84 2.44
CA VAL A 150 -12.46 -4.55 2.91
C VAL A 150 -11.44 -5.07 1.91
N PHE A 151 -11.62 -6.29 1.39
CA PHE A 151 -10.73 -6.84 0.37
C PHE A 151 -10.67 -5.97 -0.90
N ARG A 152 -11.82 -5.52 -1.41
CA ARG A 152 -11.85 -4.58 -2.55
C ARG A 152 -11.15 -3.27 -2.25
N HIS A 153 -11.34 -2.74 -1.05
CA HIS A 153 -10.65 -1.52 -0.62
C HIS A 153 -9.12 -1.70 -0.59
N ASN A 154 -8.64 -2.81 -0.04
CA ASN A 154 -7.22 -3.16 -0.03
C ASN A 154 -6.64 -3.25 -1.45
N LEU A 155 -7.36 -3.87 -2.38
CA LEU A 155 -6.96 -3.94 -3.80
C LEU A 155 -6.90 -2.56 -4.44
N GLU A 156 -7.81 -1.65 -4.13
CA GLU A 156 -7.79 -0.28 -4.67
C GLU A 156 -6.59 0.53 -4.15
N ILE A 157 -6.22 0.35 -2.86
CA ILE A 157 -5.01 0.96 -2.31
C ILE A 157 -3.78 0.43 -3.06
N ILE A 158 -3.66 -0.89 -3.23
CA ILE A 158 -2.53 -1.51 -3.95
C ILE A 158 -2.47 -1.01 -5.39
N LYS A 159 -3.60 -0.95 -6.08
CA LYS A 159 -3.72 -0.41 -7.43
C LYS A 159 -3.19 1.03 -7.50
N THR A 160 -3.62 1.88 -6.57
CA THR A 160 -3.18 3.29 -6.51
C THR A 160 -1.68 3.41 -6.25
N VAL A 161 -1.10 2.55 -5.40
CA VAL A 161 0.36 2.48 -5.18
C VAL A 161 1.09 2.12 -6.48
N LEU A 162 0.60 1.13 -7.23
CA LEU A 162 1.18 0.72 -8.52
C LEU A 162 1.10 1.83 -9.57
N GLU A 163 -0.02 2.56 -9.63
CA GLU A 163 -0.24 3.66 -10.56
C GLU A 163 0.66 4.86 -10.24
N CYS A 164 0.71 5.27 -8.97
CA CYS A 164 1.43 6.47 -8.55
C CYS A 164 2.95 6.30 -8.54
N TRP A 165 3.47 5.13 -8.17
CA TRP A 165 4.90 4.92 -7.92
C TRP A 165 5.54 3.90 -8.86
N LYS A 166 4.96 3.72 -10.05
CA LYS A 166 5.39 2.73 -11.05
C LYS A 166 6.90 2.71 -11.28
N ASP A 167 7.53 3.87 -11.35
CA ASP A 167 8.93 4.01 -11.75
C ASP A 167 9.94 3.54 -10.70
N CYS A 168 9.54 3.31 -9.44
CA CYS A 168 10.41 2.76 -8.39
C CYS A 168 9.95 1.42 -7.80
N LEU A 169 8.88 0.82 -8.35
CA LEU A 169 8.32 -0.43 -7.84
C LEU A 169 8.81 -1.63 -8.64
N SER A 170 9.12 -2.70 -7.91
CA SER A 170 9.37 -4.05 -8.39
C SER A 170 8.30 -4.97 -7.83
N ILE A 171 7.60 -5.67 -8.72
CA ILE A 171 6.50 -6.55 -8.30
C ILE A 171 7.04 -7.74 -7.49
N PRO A 172 6.49 -8.03 -6.30
CA PRO A 172 6.87 -9.20 -5.51
C PRO A 172 6.15 -10.46 -6.01
N TYR A 173 6.57 -11.00 -7.16
CA TYR A 173 5.91 -12.15 -7.80
C TYR A 173 5.83 -13.41 -6.92
N LYS A 174 6.73 -13.57 -5.94
CA LYS A 174 6.63 -14.67 -4.96
C LYS A 174 5.33 -14.59 -4.15
N VAL A 175 4.93 -13.39 -3.73
CA VAL A 175 3.68 -13.18 -2.98
C VAL A 175 2.48 -13.52 -3.84
N ILE A 176 2.49 -13.10 -5.11
CA ILE A 176 1.44 -13.44 -6.08
C ILE A 176 1.33 -14.96 -6.23
N TYR A 177 2.47 -15.64 -6.40
CA TYR A 177 2.50 -17.10 -6.56
C TYR A 177 2.00 -17.86 -5.33
N HIS A 178 2.40 -17.42 -4.13
CA HIS A 178 1.84 -17.97 -2.89
C HIS A 178 0.33 -17.75 -2.81
N GLY A 179 -0.16 -16.62 -3.31
CA GLY A 179 -1.59 -16.33 -3.45
C GLY A 179 -2.33 -17.19 -4.49
N PHE A 180 -1.64 -18.02 -5.29
CA PHE A 180 -2.25 -19.07 -6.12
C PHE A 180 -2.19 -20.46 -5.47
N SER A 181 -1.24 -20.66 -4.56
CA SER A 181 -0.75 -21.98 -4.16
C SER A 181 -1.35 -22.50 -2.86
N GLY A 182 -2.50 -21.97 -2.43
CA GLY A 182 -3.22 -22.47 -1.26
C GLY A 182 -3.73 -23.88 -1.53
N THR A 183 -3.28 -24.83 -0.71
CA THR A 183 -3.63 -26.25 -0.82
C THR A 183 -4.94 -26.61 -0.12
N ASP A 184 -5.59 -25.63 0.51
CA ASP A 184 -6.81 -25.80 1.30
C ASP A 184 -8.05 -25.53 0.43
N PRO A 185 -8.81 -26.57 0.02
CA PRO A 185 -9.97 -26.41 -0.86
C PRO A 185 -11.12 -25.63 -0.23
N ASP A 186 -11.15 -25.48 1.09
CA ASP A 186 -12.19 -24.72 1.80
C ASP A 186 -11.87 -23.22 1.88
N LYS A 187 -10.62 -22.82 1.60
CA LYS A 187 -10.20 -21.42 1.54
C LYS A 187 -10.28 -20.87 0.11
N LYS A 188 -10.96 -19.73 -0.03
CA LYS A 188 -11.10 -19.00 -1.31
C LYS A 188 -10.01 -17.93 -1.51
N ASP A 189 -8.92 -18.02 -0.77
CA ASP A 189 -7.78 -17.09 -0.80
C ASP A 189 -6.93 -17.24 -2.07
N ASN A 190 -7.00 -18.37 -2.78
CA ASN A 190 -6.36 -18.58 -4.09
C ASN A 190 -6.77 -17.54 -5.16
N SER A 191 -7.93 -16.89 -4.98
CA SER A 191 -8.37 -15.81 -5.86
C SER A 191 -7.56 -14.52 -5.70
N VAL A 192 -6.84 -14.36 -4.58
CA VAL A 192 -6.05 -13.16 -4.27
C VAL A 192 -4.88 -13.03 -5.24
N GLY A 193 -4.15 -14.11 -5.51
CA GLY A 193 -3.07 -14.11 -6.50
C GLY A 193 -3.54 -13.64 -7.87
N ILE A 194 -4.74 -14.07 -8.30
CA ILE A 194 -5.31 -13.73 -9.62
C ILE A 194 -5.60 -12.23 -9.68
N GLN A 195 -6.23 -11.68 -8.64
CA GLN A 195 -6.53 -10.26 -8.56
C GLN A 195 -5.25 -9.41 -8.53
N LEU A 196 -4.25 -9.81 -7.73
CA LEU A 196 -2.97 -9.11 -7.62
C LEU A 196 -2.17 -9.14 -8.92
N LEU A 197 -2.14 -10.28 -9.62
CA LEU A 197 -1.53 -10.36 -10.95
C LEU A 197 -2.28 -9.48 -11.96
N GLY A 198 -3.61 -9.49 -11.92
CA GLY A 198 -4.44 -8.62 -12.76
C GLY A 198 -4.12 -7.13 -12.57
N LEU A 199 -3.92 -6.69 -11.33
CA LEU A 199 -3.51 -5.31 -11.01
C LEU A 199 -2.12 -4.98 -11.58
N ALA A 200 -1.15 -5.90 -11.45
CA ALA A 200 0.19 -5.69 -11.99
C ALA A 200 0.17 -5.55 -13.52
N VAL A 201 -0.52 -6.46 -14.21
CA VAL A 201 -0.63 -6.44 -15.68
C VAL A 201 -1.40 -5.21 -16.15
N ALA A 202 -2.48 -4.81 -15.48
CA ALA A 202 -3.23 -3.60 -15.80
C ALA A 202 -2.38 -2.31 -15.70
N ASN A 203 -1.34 -2.33 -14.87
CA ASN A 203 -0.37 -1.23 -14.72
C ASN A 203 0.84 -1.33 -15.66
N ASN A 204 0.82 -2.27 -16.60
CA ASN A 204 1.89 -2.58 -17.56
C ASN A 204 3.18 -3.11 -16.90
N PHE A 205 3.07 -3.78 -15.75
CA PHE A 205 4.15 -4.64 -15.26
C PHE A 205 4.13 -5.97 -16.01
N PRO A 206 5.28 -6.62 -16.23
CA PRO A 206 5.30 -7.93 -16.86
C PRO A 206 4.53 -8.95 -16.00
N PRO A 207 3.92 -9.99 -16.59
CA PRO A 207 3.15 -10.97 -15.82
C PRO A 207 4.03 -11.92 -15.00
N PHE A 208 5.33 -11.98 -15.27
CA PHE A 208 6.29 -12.80 -14.54
C PHE A 208 7.69 -12.19 -14.55
N ASP A 209 8.50 -12.55 -13.56
CA ASP A 209 9.95 -12.30 -13.56
C ASP A 209 10.72 -13.64 -13.55
N PRO A 210 11.51 -13.96 -14.60
CA PRO A 210 12.32 -15.18 -14.65
C PRO A 210 13.30 -15.32 -13.48
N LYS A 211 13.71 -14.21 -12.86
CA LYS A 211 14.64 -14.19 -11.72
C LYS A 211 13.97 -14.61 -10.40
N CYS A 212 12.64 -14.73 -10.38
CA CYS A 212 11.88 -15.04 -9.17
C CYS A 212 12.12 -16.48 -8.64
N GLY A 213 12.80 -17.34 -9.43
CA GLY A 213 13.16 -18.71 -9.03
C GLY A 213 11.97 -19.68 -8.99
N ILE A 214 10.81 -19.25 -9.48
CA ILE A 214 9.61 -20.06 -9.67
C ILE A 214 9.63 -20.52 -11.12
N ASN A 215 9.74 -21.82 -11.37
CA ASN A 215 9.76 -22.36 -12.74
C ASN A 215 8.51 -21.89 -13.51
N SER A 216 8.72 -21.26 -14.67
CA SER A 216 7.66 -20.77 -15.56
C SER A 216 6.58 -21.81 -15.84
N ASP A 217 6.97 -23.08 -15.93
CA ASP A 217 6.10 -24.20 -16.29
C ASP A 217 5.07 -24.59 -15.22
N ARG A 218 5.17 -24.05 -14.00
CA ARG A 218 4.14 -24.23 -12.94
C ARG A 218 3.23 -23.03 -12.73
N SER A 219 3.51 -21.91 -13.41
CA SER A 219 2.91 -20.60 -13.09
C SER A 219 1.59 -20.35 -13.82
N ILE A 220 1.29 -21.14 -14.85
CA ILE A 220 0.05 -21.07 -15.61
C ILE A 220 -0.72 -22.34 -15.27
N PRO A 221 -1.76 -22.29 -14.42
CA PRO A 221 -2.74 -23.37 -14.38
C PRO A 221 -3.41 -23.39 -15.75
N ASP A 222 -3.47 -24.55 -16.39
CA ASP A 222 -4.16 -24.81 -17.66
C ASP A 222 -5.62 -24.31 -17.61
N SER A 223 -5.84 -23.02 -17.89
CA SER A 223 -7.17 -22.42 -17.99
C SER A 223 -7.98 -22.95 -19.18
N GLU A 224 -7.45 -23.90 -19.95
CA GLU A 224 -8.13 -24.57 -21.06
C GLU A 224 -8.89 -25.86 -20.67
N THR A 225 -8.78 -26.37 -19.43
CA THR A 225 -9.45 -27.65 -19.08
C THR A 225 -10.92 -27.53 -18.64
N SER A 226 -11.51 -26.33 -18.56
CA SER A 226 -12.93 -26.16 -18.20
C SER A 226 -13.91 -25.99 -19.36
N THR A 227 -13.51 -26.16 -20.62
CA THR A 227 -14.44 -25.99 -21.77
C THR A 227 -14.67 -27.25 -22.62
N THR A 228 -14.09 -28.40 -22.26
CA THR A 228 -14.21 -29.62 -23.10
C THR A 228 -14.87 -30.80 -22.38
N MET A 229 -16.10 -30.62 -21.88
CA MET A 229 -17.01 -31.75 -21.60
C MET A 229 -18.46 -31.37 -21.96
N ALA A 230 -18.75 -31.30 -23.25
CA ALA A 230 -20.10 -31.41 -23.78
C ALA A 230 -20.08 -31.95 -25.21
N ALA A 231 -19.58 -33.17 -25.39
CA ALA A 231 -19.87 -33.97 -26.58
C ALA A 231 -20.65 -35.21 -26.12
N MET A 232 -21.98 -35.15 -26.23
CA MET A 232 -22.85 -36.31 -26.11
C MET A 232 -22.55 -37.31 -27.26
N PRO A 233 -22.66 -38.63 -27.03
CA PRO A 233 -22.43 -39.61 -28.08
C PRO A 233 -23.64 -39.64 -29.03
N SER A 234 -23.37 -39.59 -30.34
CA SER A 234 -24.38 -39.89 -31.37
C SER A 234 -24.61 -41.41 -31.48
N PRO A 235 -25.85 -41.88 -31.66
CA PRO A 235 -26.18 -43.31 -31.63
C PRO A 235 -25.88 -43.99 -32.98
N SER A 236 -25.08 -45.06 -32.93
CA SER A 236 -24.85 -45.95 -34.07
C SER A 236 -26.01 -46.93 -34.23
N ALA A 237 -26.78 -46.72 -35.29
CA ALA A 237 -27.34 -47.71 -36.21
C ALA A 237 -27.89 -49.05 -35.67
N ALA A 238 -29.21 -49.17 -35.70
CA ALA A 238 -29.90 -50.42 -35.98
C ALA A 238 -31.05 -50.16 -36.97
N LEU A 239 -30.98 -50.75 -38.17
CA LEU A 239 -32.07 -51.50 -38.84
C LEU A 239 -31.75 -51.80 -40.31
N SER A 240 -31.40 -53.07 -40.55
CA SER A 240 -31.83 -54.01 -41.61
C SER A 240 -32.39 -53.53 -42.96
N THR A 241 -31.87 -54.13 -44.04
CA THR A 241 -32.57 -54.84 -45.16
C THR A 241 -31.45 -55.35 -46.09
N ASN A 242 -31.33 -56.59 -46.55
CA ASN A 242 -32.24 -57.72 -46.77
C ASN A 242 -31.69 -59.02 -46.18
#